data_AF-A0A1Y5U2R4-F1
#
_entry.id   AF-A0A1Y5U2R4-F1
#
_cell.length_a   1.000
_cell.length_b   1.000
_cell.length_c   1.000
_cell.angle_alpha   90.00
_cell.angle_beta   90.00
_cell.angle_gamma   90.00
#
_symmetry.space_group_name_H-M   'P 1'
#
loop_
_entity.id
_entity.type
_entity.pdbx_description
1 polymer ?
#
loop_
_entity_poly.entity_id
_entity_poly.type
_entity_poly.pdbx_seq_one_letter_code
_entity_poly.pdbx_strand_id
1 'polypeptide(L)'
;MAERPAPPGKSAAAYNTTLAILEHWERDRPGDRLAHLVRDLSRCFTRALQLRLADFDVSFGHWMFLRALWKKDGVTQRELSITVGLMEPTTHTALIRMEELGYVVRRRKDGNRRKHFIYLTDEGKALEEKLVPLAEEVNRIAADGVDADAMAVIRTGLLRMVKNLAEDEAAALAAGRSLPSTRSLGQRV
;
A
#
# COMPACT_ATOMS: atom_id res chain seq x y z
N MET A 1 -24.64 7.71 45.50
CA MET A 1 -24.24 6.43 44.87
C MET A 1 -25.28 6.11 43.81
N ALA A 2 -24.94 6.30 42.54
CA ALA A 2 -25.71 5.79 41.42
C ALA A 2 -24.72 4.99 40.56
N GLU A 3 -24.93 3.69 40.51
CA GLU A 3 -24.09 2.73 39.81
C GLU A 3 -24.16 3.00 38.30
N ARG A 4 -23.01 3.15 37.65
CA ARG A 4 -22.92 3.33 36.20
C ARG A 4 -23.05 1.97 35.51
N PRO A 5 -23.83 1.87 34.42
CA PRO A 5 -23.96 0.61 33.70
C PRO A 5 -22.64 0.24 33.01
N ALA A 6 -22.29 -1.05 33.07
CA ALA A 6 -21.14 -1.61 32.38
C ALA A 6 -21.27 -1.45 30.85
N PRO A 7 -20.18 -1.13 30.12
CA PRO A 7 -20.26 -0.95 28.68
C PRO A 7 -20.56 -2.30 27.99
N PRO A 8 -21.41 -2.32 26.94
CA PRO A 8 -21.73 -3.54 26.22
C PRO A 8 -20.49 -4.02 25.45
N GLY A 9 -20.29 -5.34 25.43
CA GLY A 9 -19.14 -6.00 24.80
C GLY A 9 -19.00 -5.60 23.32
N LYS A 10 -17.95 -4.83 23.01
CA LYS A 10 -17.67 -4.36 21.64
C LYS A 10 -16.95 -5.45 20.85
N SER A 11 -17.54 -5.85 19.71
CA SER A 11 -16.93 -6.73 18.70
C SER A 11 -15.58 -6.18 18.21
N ALA A 12 -14.60 -7.07 17.97
CA ALA A 12 -13.27 -6.75 17.46
C ALA A 12 -13.27 -5.96 16.12
N ALA A 13 -14.39 -5.98 15.38
CA ALA A 13 -14.57 -5.19 14.17
C ALA A 13 -14.66 -3.67 14.43
N ALA A 14 -15.18 -3.25 15.60
CA ALA A 14 -15.35 -1.84 15.93
C ALA A 14 -14.00 -1.12 16.20
N TYR A 15 -13.00 -1.87 16.71
CA TYR A 15 -11.66 -1.36 16.99
C TYR A 15 -10.81 -1.08 15.74
N ASN A 16 -11.23 -1.57 14.55
CA ASN A 16 -10.47 -1.45 13.30
C ASN A 16 -11.08 -0.45 12.30
N THR A 17 -12.04 0.36 12.74
CA THR A 17 -12.64 1.39 11.89
C THR A 17 -11.75 2.63 11.80
N THR A 18 -11.83 3.36 10.68
CA THR A 18 -11.15 4.64 10.52
C THR A 18 -11.59 5.66 11.58
N LEU A 19 -12.84 5.57 12.04
CA LEU A 19 -13.37 6.41 13.11
C LEU A 19 -12.68 6.14 14.47
N ALA A 20 -12.35 4.88 14.78
CA ALA A 20 -11.61 4.53 16.00
C ALA A 20 -10.18 5.10 16.00
N ILE A 21 -9.60 5.40 14.83
CA ILE A 21 -8.32 6.12 14.73
C ILE A 21 -8.53 7.56 15.21
N LEU A 22 -9.53 8.28 14.69
CA LEU A 22 -9.80 9.68 15.05
C LEU A 22 -10.07 9.86 16.56
N GLU A 23 -10.87 8.96 17.15
CA GLU A 23 -11.16 8.99 18.60
C GLU A 23 -9.89 8.86 19.47
N HIS A 24 -8.85 8.17 18.98
CA HIS A 24 -7.56 8.05 19.68
C HIS A 24 -6.78 9.36 19.71
N TRP A 25 -6.84 10.15 18.62
CA TRP A 25 -6.11 11.41 18.48
C TRP A 25 -6.69 12.53 19.33
N GLU A 26 -8.02 12.61 19.44
CA GLU A 26 -8.69 13.68 20.20
C GLU A 26 -8.65 13.47 21.72
N ARG A 27 -8.45 12.23 22.19
CA ARG A 27 -8.63 11.88 23.60
C ARG A 27 -7.36 11.50 24.34
N ASP A 28 -6.42 10.80 23.70
CA ASP A 28 -5.36 10.09 24.45
C ASP A 28 -3.96 10.70 24.32
N ARG A 29 -3.58 11.37 23.21
CA ARG A 29 -2.23 11.97 23.02
C ARG A 29 -2.20 13.15 22.02
N PRO A 30 -2.39 14.42 22.45
CA PRO A 30 -2.37 15.61 21.57
C PRO A 30 -0.99 16.02 21.03
N GLY A 31 -0.01 15.10 20.95
CA GLY A 31 1.36 15.34 20.50
C GLY A 31 2.06 14.07 20.01
N ASP A 32 1.30 13.12 19.47
CA ASP A 32 1.87 11.87 19.00
C ASP A 32 2.80 12.06 17.80
N ARG A 33 3.69 11.09 17.58
CA ARG A 33 4.77 11.20 16.60
C ARG A 33 4.19 11.24 15.19
N LEU A 34 4.77 12.08 14.33
CA LEU A 34 4.41 12.19 12.91
C LEU A 34 4.38 10.83 12.18
N ALA A 35 5.21 9.87 12.58
CA ALA A 35 5.18 8.51 12.04
C ALA A 35 3.85 7.78 12.26
N HIS A 36 3.17 8.00 13.40
CA HIS A 36 1.86 7.41 13.67
C HIS A 36 0.77 8.04 12.80
N LEU A 37 0.78 9.37 12.65
CA LEU A 37 -0.13 10.09 11.73
C LEU A 37 0.00 9.56 10.30
N VAL A 38 1.24 9.44 9.80
CA VAL A 38 1.50 8.94 8.44
C VAL A 38 1.02 7.49 8.30
N ARG A 39 1.27 6.63 9.29
CA ARG A 39 0.82 5.24 9.28
C ARG A 39 -0.70 5.14 9.26
N ASP A 40 -1.38 5.93 10.09
CA ASP A 40 -2.83 5.91 10.19
C ASP A 40 -3.48 6.46 8.92
N LEU A 41 -2.98 7.58 8.39
CA LEU A 41 -3.43 8.11 7.10
C LEU A 41 -3.24 7.08 5.97
N SER A 42 -2.09 6.40 5.92
CA SER A 42 -1.84 5.32 4.95
C SER A 42 -2.86 4.17 5.07
N ARG A 43 -3.23 3.77 6.31
CA ARG A 43 -4.28 2.79 6.55
C ARG A 43 -5.64 3.28 6.07
N CYS A 44 -5.97 4.54 6.31
CA CYS A 44 -7.22 5.15 5.85
C CYS A 44 -7.33 5.13 4.31
N PHE A 45 -6.29 5.58 3.61
CA PHE A 45 -6.19 5.50 2.14
C PHE A 45 -6.37 4.07 1.64
N THR A 46 -5.66 3.12 2.25
CA THR A 46 -5.73 1.71 1.86
C THR A 46 -7.14 1.16 2.00
N ARG A 47 -7.80 1.40 3.14
CA ARG A 47 -9.16 0.93 3.39
C ARG A 47 -10.19 1.58 2.45
N ALA A 48 -10.09 2.89 2.25
CA ALA A 48 -11.01 3.63 1.39
C ALA A 48 -10.95 3.15 -0.06
N LEU A 49 -9.75 2.84 -0.55
CA LEU A 49 -9.58 2.27 -1.88
C LEU A 49 -10.00 0.79 -1.94
N GLN A 50 -9.65 -0.02 -0.93
CA GLN A 50 -10.06 -1.43 -0.85
C GLN A 50 -11.56 -1.63 -1.00
N LEU A 51 -12.37 -0.80 -0.34
CA LEU A 51 -13.82 -0.87 -0.43
C LEU A 51 -14.32 -0.68 -1.86
N ARG A 52 -13.71 0.24 -2.62
CA ARG A 52 -14.10 0.55 -4.02
C ARG A 52 -13.58 -0.49 -5.01
N LEU A 53 -12.38 -1.00 -4.79
CA LEU A 53 -11.79 -2.03 -5.65
C LEU A 53 -12.53 -3.38 -5.57
N ALA A 54 -13.17 -3.66 -4.42
CA ALA A 54 -13.92 -4.89 -4.21
C ALA A 54 -15.09 -5.05 -5.21
N ASP A 55 -15.68 -3.96 -5.69
CA ASP A 55 -16.75 -3.97 -6.70
C ASP A 55 -16.28 -4.50 -8.08
N PHE A 56 -14.96 -4.63 -8.26
CA PHE A 56 -14.32 -5.09 -9.51
C PHE A 56 -13.48 -6.37 -9.30
N ASP A 57 -13.68 -7.09 -8.19
CA ASP A 57 -12.91 -8.28 -7.80
C ASP A 57 -11.39 -8.02 -7.68
N VAL A 58 -10.99 -6.76 -7.48
CA VAL A 58 -9.59 -6.37 -7.35
C VAL A 58 -9.23 -6.19 -5.88
N SER A 59 -8.27 -7.00 -5.40
CA SER A 59 -7.67 -6.77 -4.08
C SER A 59 -6.72 -5.57 -4.13
N PHE A 60 -6.47 -4.89 -3.01
CA PHE A 60 -5.46 -3.83 -2.96
C PHE A 60 -4.06 -4.32 -3.35
N GLY A 61 -3.74 -5.59 -3.05
CA GLY A 61 -2.50 -6.21 -3.51
C GLY A 61 -2.43 -6.26 -5.03
N HIS A 62 -3.50 -6.74 -5.70
CA HIS A 62 -3.59 -6.77 -7.16
C HIS A 62 -3.52 -5.37 -7.76
N TRP A 63 -4.20 -4.39 -7.15
CA TRP A 63 -4.14 -2.98 -7.55
C TRP A 63 -2.71 -2.45 -7.60
N MET A 64 -1.85 -2.77 -6.61
CA MET A 64 -0.47 -2.30 -6.61
C MET A 64 0.32 -2.83 -7.81
N PHE A 65 0.09 -4.09 -8.19
CA PHE A 65 0.71 -4.70 -9.37
C PHE A 65 0.16 -4.12 -10.67
N LEU A 66 -1.16 -3.98 -10.79
CA LEU A 66 -1.81 -3.37 -11.94
C LEU A 66 -1.29 -1.94 -12.18
N ARG A 67 -1.23 -1.11 -11.14
CA ARG A 67 -0.70 0.26 -11.22
C ARG A 67 0.75 0.28 -11.72
N ALA A 68 1.59 -0.65 -11.25
CA ALA A 68 2.98 -0.74 -11.72
C ALA A 68 3.05 -1.15 -13.20
N LEU A 69 2.20 -2.09 -13.62
CA LEU A 69 2.18 -2.62 -14.99
C LEU A 69 1.57 -1.64 -16.00
N TRP A 70 0.55 -0.86 -15.65
CA TRP A 70 0.02 0.21 -16.51
C TRP A 70 1.09 1.26 -16.83
N LYS A 71 1.95 1.57 -15.84
CA LYS A 71 3.10 2.46 -16.06
C LYS A 71 4.19 1.83 -16.91
N LYS A 72 4.47 0.54 -16.71
CA LYS A 72 5.51 -0.18 -17.45
C LYS A 72 5.17 -1.67 -17.55
N ASP A 73 4.66 -2.05 -18.71
CA ASP A 73 4.34 -3.43 -19.01
C ASP A 73 5.58 -4.24 -19.46
N GLY A 74 5.48 -5.57 -19.45
CA GLY A 74 6.54 -6.45 -19.95
C GLY A 74 7.78 -6.47 -19.08
N VAL A 75 7.60 -6.50 -17.76
CA VAL A 75 8.67 -6.54 -16.75
C VAL A 75 8.83 -7.93 -16.15
N THR A 76 10.01 -8.23 -15.61
CA THR A 76 10.22 -9.49 -14.87
C THR A 76 9.54 -9.44 -13.50
N GLN A 77 9.25 -10.61 -12.92
CA GLN A 77 8.72 -10.71 -11.55
C GLN A 77 9.59 -10.00 -10.52
N ARG A 78 10.92 -10.07 -10.68
CA ARG A 78 11.87 -9.40 -9.77
C ARG A 78 11.76 -7.88 -9.88
N GLU A 79 11.76 -7.34 -11.09
CA GLU A 79 11.57 -5.90 -11.31
C GLU A 79 10.23 -5.43 -10.75
N LEU A 80 9.17 -6.22 -10.95
CA LEU A 80 7.84 -5.91 -10.42
C LEU A 80 7.81 -5.95 -8.88
N SER A 81 8.48 -6.92 -8.26
CA SER A 81 8.61 -7.02 -6.80
C SER A 81 9.29 -5.79 -6.21
N ILE A 82 10.39 -5.36 -6.83
CA ILE A 82 11.12 -4.14 -6.45
C ILE A 82 10.23 -2.91 -6.63
N THR A 83 9.51 -2.81 -7.76
CA THR A 83 8.64 -1.65 -8.06
C THR A 83 7.49 -1.51 -7.06
N VAL A 84 6.91 -2.63 -6.63
CA VAL A 84 5.80 -2.66 -5.68
C VAL A 84 6.27 -2.65 -4.22
N GLY A 85 7.56 -2.89 -3.96
CA GLY A 85 8.13 -2.94 -2.61
C GLY A 85 7.76 -4.20 -1.83
N LEU A 86 7.49 -5.31 -2.53
CA LEU A 86 7.15 -6.61 -1.93
C LEU A 86 8.26 -7.64 -2.15
N MET A 87 8.33 -8.62 -1.25
CA MET A 87 9.25 -9.75 -1.41
C MET A 87 8.84 -10.64 -2.59
N GLU A 88 9.82 -11.22 -3.29
CA GLU A 88 9.57 -12.07 -4.48
C GLU A 88 8.57 -13.23 -4.24
N PRO A 89 8.55 -13.94 -3.08
CA PRO A 89 7.55 -14.98 -2.82
C PRO A 89 6.12 -14.43 -2.74
N THR A 90 5.93 -13.25 -2.16
CA THR A 90 4.61 -12.60 -2.07
C THR A 90 4.13 -12.19 -3.45
N THR A 91 5.03 -11.60 -4.26
CA THR A 91 4.75 -11.28 -5.66
C THR A 91 4.39 -12.52 -6.48
N HIS A 92 5.09 -13.63 -6.27
CA HIS A 92 4.80 -14.88 -6.98
C HIS A 92 3.36 -15.34 -6.76
N THR A 93 2.94 -15.40 -5.49
CA THR A 93 1.58 -15.82 -5.11
C THR A 93 0.53 -14.86 -5.67
N ALA A 94 0.76 -13.55 -5.62
CA ALA A 94 -0.14 -12.57 -6.20
C ALA A 94 -0.27 -12.72 -7.72
N LEU A 95 0.84 -12.91 -8.42
CA LEU A 95 0.83 -13.09 -9.88
C LEU A 95 0.08 -14.35 -10.32
N ILE A 96 0.15 -15.45 -9.56
CA ILE A 96 -0.66 -16.65 -9.86
C ILE A 96 -2.14 -16.29 -9.86
N ARG A 97 -2.60 -15.60 -8.81
CA ARG A 97 -4.01 -15.19 -8.69
C ARG A 97 -4.41 -14.20 -9.78
N MET A 98 -3.53 -13.27 -10.14
CA MET A 98 -3.80 -12.32 -11.23
C MET A 98 -3.87 -13.00 -12.61
N GLU A 99 -3.12 -14.08 -12.84
CA GLU A 99 -3.26 -14.89 -14.06
C GLU A 99 -4.57 -15.68 -14.07
N GLU A 100 -4.96 -16.28 -12.95
CA GLU A 100 -6.25 -16.98 -12.80
C GLU A 100 -7.44 -16.04 -13.03
N LEU A 101 -7.34 -14.79 -12.58
CA LEU A 101 -8.34 -13.74 -12.82
C LEU A 101 -8.26 -13.13 -14.23
N GLY A 102 -7.29 -13.55 -15.04
CA GLY A 102 -7.14 -13.08 -16.42
C GLY A 102 -6.64 -11.64 -16.55
N TYR A 103 -6.00 -11.08 -15.51
CA TYR A 103 -5.47 -9.70 -15.55
C TYR A 103 -4.08 -9.60 -16.18
N VAL A 104 -3.29 -10.67 -16.06
CA VAL A 104 -1.91 -10.73 -16.55
C VAL A 104 -1.63 -12.07 -17.19
N VAL A 105 -0.55 -12.13 -17.96
CA VAL A 105 0.01 -13.36 -18.53
C VAL A 105 1.53 -13.38 -18.39
N ARG A 106 2.08 -14.55 -18.03
CA ARG A 106 3.52 -14.80 -18.10
C ARG A 106 3.93 -15.36 -19.45
N ARG A 107 4.82 -14.65 -20.14
CA ARG A 107 5.38 -15.11 -21.42
C ARG A 107 6.90 -14.98 -21.43
N ARG A 108 7.56 -15.84 -22.21
CA ARG A 108 8.99 -15.69 -22.50
C ARG A 108 9.13 -14.70 -23.63
N LYS A 109 10.14 -13.83 -23.55
CA LYS A 109 10.46 -12.89 -24.63
C LYS A 109 11.40 -13.55 -25.63
N ASP A 110 11.17 -13.31 -26.92
CA ASP A 110 12.10 -13.72 -27.97
C ASP A 110 13.48 -13.11 -27.71
N GLY A 111 14.51 -13.95 -27.75
CA GLY A 111 15.89 -13.59 -27.40
C GLY A 111 16.28 -13.80 -25.93
N ASN A 112 15.34 -13.99 -25.00
CA ASN A 112 15.66 -14.34 -23.60
C ASN A 112 14.72 -15.42 -23.03
N ARG A 113 14.96 -16.66 -23.44
CA ARG A 113 14.18 -17.85 -23.03
C ARG A 113 14.36 -18.23 -21.55
N ARG A 114 15.30 -17.61 -20.83
CA ARG A 114 15.60 -17.92 -19.43
C ARG A 114 14.70 -17.18 -18.44
N LYS A 115 14.07 -16.08 -18.84
CA LYS A 115 13.24 -15.26 -17.96
C LYS A 115 11.79 -15.20 -18.44
N HIS A 116 10.88 -15.22 -17.47
CA HIS A 116 9.47 -14.90 -17.70
C HIS A 116 9.24 -13.41 -17.48
N PHE A 117 8.45 -12.83 -18.37
CA PHE A 117 8.00 -11.45 -18.31
C PHE A 117 6.49 -11.45 -18.09
N ILE A 118 6.04 -10.51 -17.26
CA ILE A 118 4.65 -10.28 -16.92
C ILE A 118 4.11 -9.23 -17.88
N TYR A 119 3.00 -9.56 -18.54
CA TYR A 119 2.28 -8.65 -19.42
C TYR A 119 0.84 -8.51 -18.96
N LEU A 120 0.26 -7.33 -19.12
CA LEU A 120 -1.18 -7.14 -18.97
C LEU A 120 -1.93 -7.82 -20.11
N THR A 121 -3.05 -8.45 -19.78
CA THR A 121 -4.08 -8.83 -20.76
C THR A 121 -4.87 -7.60 -21.20
N ASP A 122 -5.79 -7.78 -22.15
CA ASP A 122 -6.67 -6.69 -22.55
C ASP A 122 -7.66 -6.35 -21.43
N GLU A 123 -8.11 -7.34 -20.67
CA GLU A 123 -8.89 -7.17 -19.44
C GLU A 123 -8.10 -6.38 -18.38
N GLY A 124 -6.84 -6.74 -18.16
CA GLY A 124 -5.96 -6.05 -17.21
C GLY A 124 -5.71 -4.59 -17.58
N LYS A 125 -5.60 -4.28 -18.88
CA LYS A 125 -5.50 -2.89 -19.37
C LYS A 125 -6.81 -2.13 -19.19
N ALA A 126 -7.95 -2.74 -19.53
CA ALA A 126 -9.27 -2.12 -19.42
C ALA A 126 -9.65 -1.77 -17.96
N LEU A 127 -9.04 -2.44 -16.97
CA LEU A 127 -9.22 -2.08 -15.56
C LEU A 127 -8.64 -0.70 -15.22
N GLU A 128 -7.67 -0.16 -15.98
CA GLU A 128 -7.08 1.15 -15.68
C GLU A 128 -8.15 2.25 -15.68
N GLU A 129 -8.97 2.29 -16.73
CA GLU A 129 -10.04 3.27 -16.92
C GLU A 129 -11.12 3.20 -15.83
N LYS A 130 -11.28 2.02 -15.21
CA LYS A 130 -12.28 1.79 -14.14
C LYS A 130 -11.74 2.13 -12.76
N LEU A 131 -10.50 1.75 -12.49
CA LEU A 131 -9.95 1.74 -11.14
C LEU A 131 -9.15 3.00 -10.79
N VAL A 132 -8.51 3.65 -11.78
CA VAL A 132 -7.78 4.91 -11.54
C VAL A 132 -8.72 6.01 -11.03
N PRO A 133 -9.92 6.23 -11.61
CA PRO A 133 -10.86 7.23 -11.09
C PRO A 133 -11.27 7.00 -9.63
N LEU A 134 -11.35 5.75 -9.17
CA LEU A 134 -11.65 5.41 -7.78
C LEU A 134 -10.51 5.83 -6.83
N ALA A 135 -9.26 5.67 -7.26
CA ALA A 135 -8.10 6.13 -6.51
C ALA A 135 -8.02 7.66 -6.47
N GLU A 136 -8.36 8.33 -7.57
CA GLU A 136 -8.47 9.79 -7.62
C GLU A 136 -9.59 10.31 -6.72
N GLU A 137 -10.74 9.63 -6.68
CA GLU A 137 -11.84 9.98 -5.77
C GLU A 137 -11.41 9.88 -4.30
N VAL A 138 -10.71 8.82 -3.91
CA VAL A 138 -10.17 8.68 -2.56
C VAL A 138 -9.20 9.83 -2.24
N ASN A 139 -8.36 10.23 -3.19
CA ASN A 139 -7.48 11.40 -3.02
C ASN A 139 -8.27 12.69 -2.83
N ARG A 140 -9.35 12.90 -3.62
CA ARG A 140 -10.22 14.08 -3.45
C ARG A 140 -10.88 14.11 -2.08
N ILE A 141 -11.41 12.98 -1.60
CA ILE A 141 -12.02 12.87 -0.27
C ILE A 141 -11.00 13.18 0.83
N ALA A 142 -9.78 12.66 0.71
CA ALA A 142 -8.73 12.92 1.70
C ALA A 142 -8.23 14.38 1.69
N ALA A 143 -8.38 15.08 0.56
CA ALA A 143 -8.00 16.48 0.39
C ALA A 143 -9.13 17.46 0.69
N ASP A 144 -10.35 16.98 0.94
CA ASP A 144 -11.50 17.85 1.20
C ASP A 144 -11.23 18.75 2.42
N GLY A 145 -11.52 20.04 2.27
CA GLY A 145 -11.20 21.05 3.28
C GLY A 145 -9.72 21.48 3.39
N VAL A 146 -8.83 20.95 2.55
CA VAL A 146 -7.41 21.38 2.48
C VAL A 146 -7.20 22.20 1.21
N ASP A 147 -6.78 23.46 1.36
CA ASP A 147 -6.50 24.31 0.21
C ASP A 147 -5.24 23.89 -0.57
N ALA A 148 -5.09 24.42 -1.78
CA ALA A 148 -4.04 24.03 -2.71
C ALA A 148 -2.62 24.36 -2.20
N ASP A 149 -2.45 25.49 -1.49
CA ASP A 149 -1.15 25.92 -0.98
C ASP A 149 -0.73 25.04 0.21
N ALA A 150 -1.65 24.76 1.13
CA ALA A 150 -1.45 23.82 2.22
C ALA A 150 -1.12 22.42 1.68
N MET A 151 -1.86 21.94 0.67
CA MET A 151 -1.58 20.65 0.04
C MET A 151 -0.19 20.61 -0.61
N ALA A 152 0.24 21.69 -1.27
CA ALA A 152 1.58 21.80 -1.85
C ALA A 152 2.68 21.75 -0.77
N VAL A 153 2.48 22.40 0.37
CA VAL A 153 3.38 22.36 1.53
C VAL A 153 3.44 20.94 2.10
N ILE A 154 2.30 20.28 2.32
CA ILE A 154 2.23 18.89 2.80
C ILE A 154 3.00 17.96 1.86
N ARG A 155 2.73 18.05 0.55
CA ARG A 155 3.41 17.22 -0.47
C ARG A 155 4.92 17.41 -0.43
N THR A 156 5.38 18.66 -0.35
CA THR A 156 6.81 18.99 -0.32
C THR A 156 7.46 18.47 0.96
N GLY A 157 6.80 18.64 2.11
CA GLY A 157 7.26 18.13 3.39
C GLY A 157 7.40 16.61 3.41
N LEU A 158 6.37 15.88 2.96
CA LEU A 158 6.38 14.42 2.88
C LEU A 158 7.50 13.91 1.96
N LEU A 159 7.68 14.53 0.79
CA LEU A 159 8.78 14.16 -0.12
C LEU A 159 10.15 14.40 0.50
N ARG A 160 10.33 15.50 1.24
CA ARG A 160 11.59 15.77 1.96
C ARG A 160 11.86 14.71 3.03
N MET A 161 10.83 14.29 3.77
CA MET A 161 10.97 13.21 4.75
C MET A 161 11.35 11.88 4.11
N VAL A 162 10.68 11.50 3.01
CA VAL A 162 11.02 10.29 2.25
C VAL A 162 12.48 10.33 1.80
N LYS A 163 12.95 11.47 1.27
CA LYS A 163 14.35 11.66 0.88
C LYS A 163 15.31 11.46 2.06
N ASN A 164 15.04 12.10 3.20
CA ASN A 164 15.91 11.99 4.38
C ASN A 164 16.00 10.54 4.88
N LEU A 165 14.88 9.81 4.91
CA LEU A 165 14.84 8.41 5.34
C LEU A 165 15.56 7.48 4.35
N ALA A 166 15.44 7.73 3.05
CA ALA A 166 16.15 6.95 2.03
C ALA A 166 17.68 7.17 2.09
N GLU A 167 18.11 8.41 2.34
CA GLU A 167 19.53 8.75 2.54
C GLU A 167 20.10 8.08 3.80
N ASP A 168 19.36 8.07 4.91
CA ASP A 168 19.74 7.38 6.15
C ASP A 168 19.82 5.86 5.97
N GLU A 169 18.83 5.25 5.29
CA GLU A 169 18.84 3.82 4.96
C GLU A 169 20.07 3.45 4.11
N ALA A 170 20.35 4.22 3.06
CA ALA A 170 21.51 4.00 2.20
C ALA A 170 22.83 4.10 2.98
N ALA A 171 22.96 5.10 3.87
CA ALA A 171 24.12 5.24 4.74
C ALA A 171 24.25 4.07 5.73
N ALA A 172 23.15 3.60 6.30
CA ALA A 172 23.13 2.45 7.20
C ALA A 172 23.60 1.17 6.50
N LEU A 173 23.11 0.91 5.27
CA LEU A 173 23.53 -0.22 4.46
C LEU A 173 25.02 -0.13 4.07
N ALA A 174 25.49 1.06 3.69
CA ALA A 174 26.91 1.30 3.39
C ALA A 174 27.82 1.07 4.60
N ALA A 175 27.32 1.33 5.81
CA ALA A 175 28.01 1.04 7.08
C ALA A 175 27.93 -0.44 7.51
N GLY A 176 27.41 -1.33 6.65
CA GLY A 176 27.35 -2.77 6.92
C GLY A 176 26.15 -3.22 7.77
N ARG A 177 25.18 -2.34 8.06
CA ARG A 177 23.90 -2.78 8.62
C ARG A 177 23.10 -3.50 7.54
N SER A 178 22.27 -4.46 7.94
CA SER A 178 21.36 -5.16 7.04
C SER A 178 19.94 -5.10 7.58
N LEU A 179 18.96 -5.04 6.67
CA LEU A 179 17.56 -5.24 7.03
C LEU A 179 17.37 -6.71 7.41
N PRO A 180 17.06 -7.02 8.68
CA PRO A 180 16.89 -8.39 9.10
C PRO A 180 15.58 -8.93 8.51
N SER A 181 15.61 -10.15 7.97
CA SER A 181 14.37 -10.84 7.63
C SER A 181 13.60 -11.21 8.90
N THR A 182 12.27 -11.21 8.85
CA THR A 182 11.43 -11.65 9.98
C THR A 182 11.82 -13.05 10.46
N ARG A 183 12.22 -13.93 9.54
CA ARG A 183 12.71 -15.28 9.82
C ARG A 183 14.04 -15.28 10.59
N SER A 184 14.97 -14.37 10.26
CA SER A 184 16.27 -14.26 10.94
C SER A 184 16.20 -13.64 12.35
N LEU A 185 15.11 -12.93 12.68
CA LEU A 185 14.90 -12.39 14.02
C LEU A 185 14.38 -13.46 14.99
N GLY A 186 13.54 -14.39 14.52
CA GLY A 186 12.97 -15.47 15.35
C GLY A 186 13.93 -16.62 15.67
N GLN A 187 15.10 -16.70 15.03
CA GLN A 187 16.11 -17.75 15.25
C GLN A 187 17.26 -17.31 16.19
N ARG A 188 17.19 -16.11 16.76
CA ARG A 188 18.20 -15.56 17.69
C ARG A 188 17.83 -15.77 19.17
N VAL A 189 16.96 -16.73 19.47
CA VAL A 189 16.55 -17.09 20.84
C VAL A 189 17.01 -18.50 21.15
#